data_AF-A0A2A5H3D9-F1
#
_entry.id   AF-A0A2A5H3D9-F1
#
_cell.length_a   1.000
_cell.length_b   1.000
_cell.length_c   1.000
_cell.angle_alpha   90.00
_cell.angle_beta   90.00
_cell.angle_gamma   90.00
#
_symmetry.space_group_name_H-M   'P 1'
#
loop_
_entity.id
_entity.type
_entity.pdbx_description
1 polymer ?
#
loop_
_entity_poly.entity_id
_entity_poly.type
_entity_poly.pdbx_seq_one_letter_code
_entity_poly.pdbx_strand_id
1 'polypeptide(L)'
;MYYIALLVEHQSTPDRMMPFRVLQYLVGFLNTRLKSSGDKRLPAVYGLVFYHGERSPYPYSLKLQDCFDDPLGLMTTFFNQPTPLIDVSQLNDDELRRQNWVGPMTRALKHIRDQDIGDICLEILLDLDKQDLSTYSELEFTR
;
A
#
# COMPACT_ATOMS: atom_id res chain seq x y z
N MET A 1 -9.20 25.39 -12.21
CA MET A 1 -9.90 24.78 -13.36
C MET A 1 -9.82 23.28 -13.19
N TYR A 2 -10.96 22.58 -13.09
CA TYR A 2 -10.97 21.11 -13.01
C TYR A 2 -10.81 20.55 -14.43
N TYR A 3 -9.81 19.72 -14.65
CA TYR A 3 -9.60 19.02 -15.92
C TYR A 3 -9.39 17.54 -15.65
N ILE A 4 -9.83 16.70 -16.59
CA ILE A 4 -9.62 15.25 -16.57
C ILE A 4 -8.50 14.96 -17.57
N ALA A 5 -7.46 14.23 -17.14
CA ALA A 5 -6.46 13.73 -18.06
C ALA A 5 -6.85 12.35 -18.57
N LEU A 6 -6.95 12.21 -19.89
CA LEU A 6 -7.29 10.96 -20.54
C LEU A 6 -6.01 10.30 -21.08
N LEU A 7 -5.79 9.06 -20.68
CA LEU A 7 -4.87 8.17 -21.34
C LEU A 7 -5.64 7.33 -22.34
N VAL A 8 -5.31 7.45 -23.62
CA VAL A 8 -5.93 6.68 -24.69
C VAL A 8 -4.88 5.81 -25.35
N GLU A 9 -5.18 4.52 -25.46
CA GLU A 9 -4.28 3.54 -26.04
C GLU A 9 -5.02 2.63 -27.03
N HIS A 10 -4.32 2.20 -28.08
CA HIS A 10 -4.77 1.13 -28.96
C HIS A 10 -3.86 -0.09 -28.79
N GLN A 11 -4.44 -1.29 -28.70
CA GLN A 11 -3.68 -2.54 -28.66
C GLN A 11 -4.36 -3.62 -29.52
N SER A 12 -3.56 -4.44 -30.20
CA SER A 12 -4.04 -5.58 -31.02
C SER A 12 -3.68 -6.94 -30.43
N THR A 13 -2.70 -6.99 -29.52
CA THR A 13 -2.31 -8.22 -28.81
C THR A 13 -2.94 -8.21 -27.43
N PRO A 14 -3.64 -9.28 -27.01
CA PRO A 14 -4.22 -9.33 -25.67
C PRO A 14 -3.12 -9.46 -24.61
N ASP A 15 -3.25 -8.68 -23.52
CA ASP A 15 -2.31 -8.59 -22.41
C ASP A 15 -3.00 -8.94 -21.08
N ARG A 16 -2.57 -10.03 -20.43
CA ARG A 16 -3.15 -10.47 -19.16
C ARG A 16 -2.99 -9.44 -18.04
N MET A 17 -1.97 -8.58 -18.13
CA MET A 17 -1.63 -7.57 -17.12
C MET A 17 -2.08 -6.16 -17.53
N MET A 18 -2.96 -6.04 -18.54
CA MET A 18 -3.43 -4.74 -19.04
C MET A 18 -3.94 -3.81 -17.92
N PRO A 19 -4.77 -4.24 -16.95
CA PRO A 19 -5.24 -3.35 -15.88
C PRO A 19 -4.10 -2.77 -15.04
N PHE A 20 -3.09 -3.57 -14.72
CA PHE A 20 -1.91 -3.12 -13.96
C PHE A 20 -1.04 -2.17 -14.79
N ARG A 21 -0.83 -2.46 -16.07
CA ARG A 21 -0.10 -1.60 -17.00
C ARG A 21 -0.77 -0.23 -17.17
N VAL A 22 -2.08 -0.19 -17.34
CA VAL A 22 -2.85 1.06 -17.39
C VAL A 22 -2.68 1.83 -16.09
N LEU A 23 -2.77 1.17 -14.92
CA LEU A 23 -2.53 1.82 -13.62
C LEU A 23 -1.12 2.43 -13.55
N GLN A 24 -0.08 1.73 -14.00
CA GLN A 24 1.29 2.26 -14.01
C GLN A 24 1.40 3.56 -14.81
N TYR A 25 0.76 3.64 -15.97
CA TYR A 25 0.76 4.84 -16.79
C TYR A 25 0.03 6.01 -16.10
N LEU A 26 -1.14 5.73 -15.51
CA LEU A 26 -1.91 6.74 -14.78
C LEU A 26 -1.11 7.27 -13.57
N VAL A 27 -0.52 6.39 -12.77
CA VAL A 27 0.32 6.77 -11.62
C VAL A 27 1.58 7.52 -12.07
N GLY A 28 2.23 7.09 -13.16
CA GLY A 28 3.40 7.76 -13.72
C GLY A 28 3.11 9.19 -14.17
N PHE A 29 1.96 9.39 -14.83
CA PHE A 29 1.46 10.72 -15.17
C PHE A 29 1.21 11.57 -13.92
N LEU A 30 0.49 11.02 -12.93
CA LEU A 30 0.17 11.71 -11.68
C LEU A 30 1.42 12.11 -10.90
N ASN A 31 2.44 11.24 -10.84
CA ASN A 31 3.71 11.53 -10.18
C ASN A 31 4.48 12.66 -10.88
N THR A 32 4.53 12.63 -12.22
CA THR A 32 5.11 13.71 -13.01
C THR A 32 4.40 15.04 -12.74
N ARG A 33 3.06 15.02 -12.65
CA ARG A 33 2.26 16.19 -12.35
C ARG A 33 2.52 16.72 -10.94
N LEU A 34 2.60 15.84 -9.94
CA LEU A 34 2.89 16.19 -8.55
C LEU A 34 4.22 16.95 -8.44
N LYS A 35 5.27 16.46 -9.09
CA LYS A 35 6.60 17.08 -9.08
C LYS A 35 6.63 18.45 -9.76
N SER A 36 5.82 18.65 -10.80
CA SER A 36 5.91 19.82 -11.67
C SER A 36 4.98 20.96 -11.29
N SER A 37 3.86 20.68 -10.59
CA SER A 37 2.80 21.68 -10.37
C SER A 37 2.88 22.42 -9.04
N GLY A 38 3.61 21.90 -8.05
CA GLY A 38 3.57 22.43 -6.67
C GLY A 38 2.17 22.34 -6.02
N ASP A 39 1.17 21.83 -6.75
CA ASP A 39 -0.20 21.69 -6.30
C ASP A 39 -0.30 20.57 -5.28
N LYS A 40 -1.12 20.79 -4.25
CA LYS A 40 -1.41 19.79 -3.22
C LYS A 40 -2.45 18.75 -3.66
N ARG A 41 -2.97 18.82 -4.89
CA ARG A 41 -4.04 17.93 -5.38
C ARG A 41 -3.75 17.43 -6.78
N LEU A 42 -3.99 16.15 -7.00
CA LEU A 42 -3.85 15.48 -8.29
C LEU A 42 -5.12 15.69 -9.15
N PRO A 43 -4.98 15.79 -10.48
CA PRO A 43 -6.13 15.81 -11.38
C PRO A 43 -6.82 14.44 -11.43
N ALA A 44 -8.10 14.42 -11.81
CA ALA A 44 -8.76 13.18 -12.18
C ALA A 44 -8.11 12.60 -13.45
N VAL A 45 -7.92 11.28 -13.48
CA VAL A 45 -7.33 10.58 -14.61
C VAL A 45 -8.19 9.39 -15.00
N TYR A 46 -8.24 9.07 -16.29
CA TYR A 46 -8.99 7.94 -16.81
C TYR A 46 -8.23 7.26 -17.95
N GLY A 47 -8.12 5.94 -17.90
CA GLY A 47 -7.51 5.12 -18.94
C GLY A 47 -8.58 4.49 -19.82
N LEU A 48 -8.44 4.67 -21.14
CA LEU A 48 -9.29 4.07 -22.15
C LEU A 48 -8.41 3.29 -23.13
N VAL A 49 -8.69 1.99 -23.29
CA VAL A 49 -7.95 1.13 -24.21
C VAL A 49 -8.87 0.59 -25.29
N PHE A 50 -8.55 0.90 -26.54
CA PHE A 50 -9.18 0.35 -27.73
C PHE A 50 -8.49 -0.97 -28.10
N TYR A 51 -9.22 -2.09 -27.97
CA TYR A 51 -8.72 -3.40 -28.35
C TYR A 51 -9.24 -3.81 -29.73
N HIS A 52 -8.32 -4.15 -30.63
CA HIS A 52 -8.63 -4.70 -31.95
C HIS A 52 -7.65 -5.84 -32.29
N GLY A 53 -7.83 -6.98 -31.60
CA GLY A 53 -7.01 -8.17 -31.79
C GLY A 53 -7.74 -9.32 -32.47
N GLU A 54 -6.97 -10.29 -32.97
CA GLU A 54 -7.50 -11.50 -33.61
C GLU A 54 -8.36 -12.34 -32.65
N ARG A 55 -7.99 -12.38 -31.36
CA ARG A 55 -8.76 -13.09 -30.34
C ARG A 55 -9.88 -12.21 -29.81
N SER A 56 -11.12 -12.56 -30.13
CA SER A 56 -12.32 -11.84 -29.69
C SER A 56 -13.37 -12.82 -29.13
N PRO A 57 -14.04 -12.51 -28.00
CA PRO A 57 -13.89 -11.31 -27.17
C PRO A 57 -12.52 -11.26 -26.45
N TYR A 58 -12.22 -10.10 -25.84
CA TYR A 58 -10.97 -9.93 -25.08
C TYR A 58 -10.83 -11.04 -24.01
N PRO A 59 -9.71 -11.77 -23.95
CA PRO A 59 -9.66 -13.05 -23.26
C PRO A 59 -9.25 -12.99 -21.78
N TYR A 60 -8.83 -11.83 -21.27
CA TYR A 60 -8.33 -11.68 -19.91
C TYR A 60 -9.20 -10.75 -19.07
N SER A 61 -9.07 -10.83 -17.74
CA SER A 61 -9.80 -9.94 -16.85
C SER A 61 -9.41 -8.48 -17.05
N LEU A 62 -10.40 -7.60 -16.91
CA LEU A 62 -10.21 -6.14 -16.89
C LEU A 62 -10.15 -5.58 -15.47
N LYS A 63 -10.31 -6.43 -14.44
CA LYS A 63 -10.23 -6.00 -13.04
C LYS A 63 -8.78 -5.99 -12.58
N LEU A 64 -8.36 -4.88 -11.96
CA LEU A 64 -7.02 -4.75 -11.41
C LEU A 64 -6.69 -5.81 -10.36
N GLN A 65 -7.63 -6.14 -9.47
CA GLN A 65 -7.43 -7.13 -8.42
C GLN A 65 -7.04 -8.53 -8.96
N ASP A 66 -7.47 -8.87 -10.18
CA ASP A 66 -7.18 -10.18 -10.79
C ASP A 66 -5.74 -10.26 -11.33
N CYS A 67 -4.97 -9.17 -11.22
CA CYS A 67 -3.53 -9.14 -11.49
C CYS A 67 -2.66 -9.60 -10.30
N PHE A 68 -3.25 -9.88 -9.13
CA PHE A 68 -2.51 -10.17 -7.89
C PHE A 68 -2.79 -11.58 -7.38
N ASP A 69 -1.79 -12.18 -6.74
CA ASP A 69 -1.97 -13.33 -5.85
C ASP A 69 -2.24 -12.79 -4.45
N ASP A 70 -3.52 -12.63 -4.12
CA ASP A 70 -4.00 -11.89 -2.95
C ASP A 70 -4.91 -12.79 -2.09
N PRO A 71 -4.32 -13.71 -1.30
CA PRO A 71 -5.08 -14.65 -0.47
C PRO A 71 -5.91 -13.96 0.62
N LEU A 72 -5.57 -12.72 0.97
CA LEU A 72 -6.27 -11.93 1.98
C LEU A 72 -7.37 -11.02 1.39
N GLY A 73 -7.49 -10.95 0.06
CA GLY A 73 -8.51 -10.16 -0.63
C GLY A 73 -8.37 -8.64 -0.50
N LEU A 74 -7.18 -8.14 -0.13
CA LEU A 74 -6.88 -6.73 0.08
C LEU A 74 -7.07 -5.87 -1.19
N MET A 75 -6.78 -6.44 -2.37
CA MET A 75 -6.83 -5.72 -3.64
C MET A 75 -8.25 -5.37 -4.08
N THR A 76 -9.27 -6.01 -3.51
CA THR A 76 -10.68 -5.69 -3.78
C THR A 76 -11.10 -4.31 -3.26
N THR A 77 -10.41 -3.82 -2.22
CA THR A 77 -10.74 -2.56 -1.55
C THR A 77 -9.62 -1.52 -1.60
N PHE A 78 -8.48 -1.85 -2.21
CA PHE A 78 -7.24 -1.06 -2.23
C PHE A 78 -7.40 0.44 -2.49
N PHE A 79 -8.26 0.84 -3.44
CA PHE A 79 -8.50 2.27 -3.76
C PHE A 79 -9.66 2.90 -3.01
N ASN A 80 -10.51 2.11 -2.36
CA ASN A 80 -11.76 2.57 -1.77
C ASN A 80 -11.71 2.69 -0.24
N GLN A 81 -10.66 2.17 0.40
CA GLN A 81 -10.45 2.30 1.83
C GLN A 81 -9.45 3.40 2.14
N PRO A 82 -9.57 4.07 3.29
CA PRO A 82 -8.50 4.92 3.80
C PRO A 82 -7.19 4.14 3.89
N THR A 83 -6.08 4.84 3.73
CA THR A 83 -4.76 4.25 4.03
C THR A 83 -4.76 3.77 5.48
N PRO A 84 -4.48 2.48 5.76
CA PRO A 84 -4.38 1.99 7.12
C PRO A 84 -3.19 2.69 7.79
N LEU A 85 -3.49 3.54 8.77
CA LEU A 85 -2.49 4.32 9.51
C LEU A 85 -2.55 3.91 10.97
N ILE A 86 -1.45 3.38 11.48
CA ILE A 86 -1.25 3.11 12.90
C ILE A 86 -0.37 4.23 13.45
N ASP A 87 -0.98 5.13 14.22
CA ASP A 87 -0.24 6.19 14.90
C ASP A 87 0.33 5.68 16.23
N VAL A 88 1.53 5.10 16.16
CA VAL A 88 2.24 4.55 17.34
C VAL A 88 2.51 5.59 18.43
N SER A 89 2.47 6.89 18.10
CA SER A 89 2.67 7.95 19.09
C SER A 89 1.49 8.09 20.06
N GLN A 90 0.30 7.65 19.67
CA GLN A 90 -0.91 7.69 20.50
C GLN A 90 -1.04 6.46 21.41
N LEU A 91 -0.30 5.39 21.13
CA LEU A 91 -0.34 4.16 21.91
C LEU A 91 0.63 4.26 23.10
N ASN A 92 0.21 3.77 24.26
CA ASN A 92 1.10 3.68 25.41
C ASN A 92 2.03 2.46 25.29
N ASP A 93 3.14 2.48 26.04
CA ASP A 93 4.17 1.44 25.92
C ASP A 93 3.67 0.06 26.34
N ASP A 94 2.73 -0.02 27.27
CA ASP A 94 2.15 -1.29 27.70
C ASP A 94 1.23 -1.89 26.62
N GLU A 95 0.51 -1.06 25.87
CA GLU A 95 -0.27 -1.47 24.70
C GLU A 95 0.64 -2.01 23.59
N LEU A 96 1.77 -1.34 23.36
CA LEU A 96 2.76 -1.79 22.38
C LEU A 96 3.46 -3.08 22.84
N ARG A 97 3.84 -3.20 24.11
CA ARG A 97 4.45 -4.43 24.69
C ARG A 97 3.55 -5.66 24.57
N ARG A 98 2.22 -5.48 24.59
CA ARG A 98 1.26 -6.59 24.44
C ARG A 98 1.16 -7.11 23.01
N GLN A 99 1.62 -6.35 22.03
CA GLN A 99 1.73 -6.83 20.66
C GLN A 99 2.92 -7.79 20.59
N ASN A 100 2.76 -8.93 19.91
CA ASN A 100 3.78 -9.98 19.78
C ASN A 100 5.07 -9.44 19.10
N TRP A 101 5.42 -9.93 17.92
CA TRP A 101 6.66 -9.56 17.26
C TRP A 101 6.76 -8.07 16.87
N VAL A 102 5.64 -7.37 16.75
CA VAL A 102 5.60 -5.95 16.34
C VAL A 102 5.80 -4.99 17.53
N GLY A 103 5.55 -5.44 18.77
CA GLY A 103 5.63 -4.59 19.95
C GLY A 103 7.01 -3.94 20.14
N PRO A 104 8.10 -4.72 20.17
CA PRO A 104 9.46 -4.18 20.24
C PRO A 104 9.78 -3.16 19.13
N MET A 105 9.42 -3.45 17.88
CA MET A 105 9.67 -2.58 16.73
C MET A 105 8.89 -1.27 16.83
N THR A 106 7.62 -1.31 17.21
CA THR A 106 6.78 -0.12 17.33
C THR A 106 7.17 0.77 18.51
N ARG A 107 7.63 0.19 19.62
CA ARG A 107 8.24 0.94 20.73
C ARG A 107 9.53 1.63 20.30
N ALA A 108 10.41 0.94 19.58
CA ALA A 108 11.63 1.54 19.06
C ALA A 108 11.32 2.72 18.12
N LEU A 109 10.34 2.58 17.22
CA LEU A 109 9.89 3.66 16.34
C LEU A 109 9.31 4.85 17.11
N LYS A 110 8.52 4.60 18.15
CA LYS A 110 7.92 5.64 19.00
C LYS A 110 8.99 6.53 19.65
N HIS A 111 10.06 5.92 20.18
CA HIS A 111 11.10 6.60 20.94
C HIS A 111 12.29 7.10 20.09
N ILE A 112 12.25 7.00 18.76
CA ILE A 112 13.38 7.35 17.87
C ILE A 112 13.85 8.82 18.01
N ARG A 113 13.02 9.71 18.55
CA ARG A 113 13.32 11.13 18.74
C ARG A 113 13.63 11.52 20.18
N ASP A 114 13.55 10.58 21.12
CA ASP A 114 13.80 10.83 22.52
C ASP A 114 15.31 10.95 22.77
N GLN A 115 15.70 11.86 23.65
CA GLN A 115 17.12 12.15 23.91
C GLN A 115 17.78 11.08 24.79
N ASP A 116 17.01 10.45 25.69
CA ASP A 116 17.47 9.40 26.58
C ASP A 116 16.56 8.18 26.44
N ILE A 117 17.08 7.16 25.76
CA ILE A 117 16.36 5.93 25.43
C ILE A 117 17.04 4.68 26.00
N GLY A 118 18.07 4.84 26.84
CA GLY A 118 18.89 3.72 27.32
C GLY A 118 18.05 2.64 28.02
N ASP A 119 17.21 3.07 28.96
CA ASP A 119 16.32 2.17 29.70
C ASP A 119 15.27 1.53 28.80
N ILE A 120 14.68 2.30 27.88
CA ILE A 120 13.67 1.83 26.93
C ILE A 120 14.28 0.78 25.99
N CYS A 121 15.48 1.03 25.46
CA CYS A 121 16.21 0.08 24.63
C CYS A 121 16.50 -1.21 25.38
N LEU A 122 16.91 -1.13 26.64
CA LEU A 122 17.17 -2.32 27.46
C LEU A 122 15.91 -3.14 27.68
N GLU A 123 14.79 -2.50 27.99
CA GLU A 123 13.49 -3.17 28.11
C GLU A 123 13.06 -3.84 26.80
N ILE A 124 13.22 -3.16 25.67
CA ILE A 124 12.91 -3.72 24.34
C ILE A 124 13.75 -4.97 24.07
N LEU A 125 15.05 -4.94 24.37
CA LEU A 125 15.94 -6.09 24.20
C LEU A 125 15.55 -7.27 25.11
N LEU A 126 15.18 -6.99 26.36
CA LEU A 126 14.70 -8.01 27.30
C LEU A 126 13.38 -8.62 26.86
N ASP A 127 12.49 -7.83 26.26
CA ASP A 127 11.22 -8.33 25.74
C ASP A 127 11.42 -9.17 24.48
N LEU A 128 12.39 -8.81 23.62
CA LEU A 128 12.76 -9.59 22.44
C LEU A 128 13.34 -10.97 22.79
N ASP A 129 14.19 -11.05 23.82
CA ASP A 129 14.79 -12.31 24.29
C ASP A 129 13.74 -13.31 24.78
N LYS A 130 12.59 -12.81 25.26
CA LYS A 130 11.48 -13.63 25.77
C LYS A 130 10.53 -14.11 24.68
N GLN A 131 10.62 -13.59 23.46
CA GLN A 131 9.70 -13.96 22.39
C GLN A 131 10.20 -15.18 21.63
N ASP A 132 9.34 -16.20 21.52
CA ASP A 132 9.56 -17.33 20.62
C ASP A 132 9.26 -16.88 19.18
N LEU A 133 10.33 -16.55 18.45
CA LEU A 133 10.30 -16.16 17.04
C LEU A 133 9.83 -17.28 16.11
N SER A 134 9.42 -18.46 16.61
CA SER A 134 8.79 -19.49 15.78
C SER A 134 7.28 -19.28 15.55
N THR A 135 6.63 -18.38 16.30
CA THR A 135 5.18 -18.11 16.21
C THR A 135 4.90 -16.83 15.40
N TYR A 136 5.16 -16.85 14.10
CA TYR A 136 4.81 -15.75 13.19
C TYR A 136 3.53 -16.06 12.42
N SER A 137 2.38 -15.74 13.01
CA SER A 137 1.11 -15.73 12.30
C SER A 137 0.21 -14.64 12.87
N GLU A 138 -0.08 -13.67 12.00
CA GLU A 138 -1.17 -12.67 12.09
C GLU A 138 -0.85 -11.33 12.77
N LEU A 139 -0.98 -10.27 11.97
CA LEU A 139 -0.94 -8.86 12.35
C LEU A 139 -2.34 -8.44 12.81
N GLU A 140 -2.62 -8.45 14.12
CA GLU A 140 -3.85 -7.88 14.68
C GLU A 140 -3.76 -6.35 14.78
N PHE A 141 -3.57 -5.65 13.66
CA PHE A 141 -3.61 -4.17 13.65
C PHE A 141 -4.79 -3.57 12.89
N THR A 142 -5.70 -4.40 12.41
CA THR A 142 -6.90 -3.93 11.71
C THR A 142 -8.10 -4.04 12.65
N ARG A 143 -8.42 -2.93 13.32
CA ARG A 143 -9.78 -2.62 13.78
C ARG A 143 -10.36 -1.55 12.88
#